data_AF-A0A8B8BH04-F1
#
_entry.id   AF-A0A8B8BH04-F1
#
_cell.length_a   1.000
_cell.length_b   1.000
_cell.length_c   1.000
_cell.angle_alpha   90.00
_cell.angle_beta   90.00
_cell.angle_gamma   90.00
#
_symmetry.space_group_name_H-M   'P 1'
#
loop_
_entity.id
_entity.type
_entity.pdbx_description
1 polymer ?
#
loop_
_entity_poly.entity_id
_entity_poly.type
_entity_poly.pdbx_seq_one_letter_code
_entity_poly.pdbx_strand_id
1 'polypeptide(L)'
;MENLAIYVVLCCTVCISIHSASVQWPFGTYTLVKPKSGCPPGWLEGWRRQDNENSVNRNCISYGHHFFGTFGHDFTFYYCTRNAHTLSSRKYWPAGNYCILRHSGTCPIGFKYGYVHWDDEDNKNSNRHGGILPSGSFGKDTSINYCCRKDDPFYKAIKLPTSHPFYLLRFTSPCQMVQGMYVREEYVKSDDEDTNNRNSASGVYPMGAKAGSDVRLLYCHYSR
;
A
#
# COMPACT_ATOMS: atom_id res chain seq x y z
N MET A 1 41.30 41.26 -56.35
CA MET A 1 40.08 40.45 -56.20
C MET A 1 40.33 39.52 -55.04
N GLU A 2 39.89 39.94 -53.86
CA GLU A 2 40.13 39.26 -52.58
C GLU A 2 39.05 38.20 -52.36
N ASN A 3 39.44 36.95 -52.09
CA ASN A 3 38.53 35.86 -51.76
C ASN A 3 38.32 35.84 -50.23
N LEU A 4 37.15 36.28 -49.79
CA LEU A 4 36.72 36.23 -48.41
C LEU A 4 36.17 34.83 -48.10
N ALA A 5 36.94 33.99 -47.42
CA ALA A 5 36.48 32.69 -46.94
C ALA A 5 35.66 32.87 -45.64
N ILE A 6 34.36 32.60 -45.72
CA ILE A 6 33.44 32.64 -44.58
C ILE A 6 33.51 31.30 -43.84
N TYR A 7 34.06 31.30 -42.63
CA TYR A 7 34.02 30.15 -41.73
C TYR A 7 32.71 30.15 -40.94
N VAL A 8 31.82 29.20 -41.24
CA VAL A 8 30.60 28.97 -40.47
C VAL A 8 30.96 28.03 -39.31
N VAL A 9 31.05 28.59 -38.10
CA VAL A 9 31.21 27.79 -36.87
C VAL A 9 29.84 27.22 -36.49
N LEU A 10 29.65 25.92 -36.74
CA LEU A 10 28.46 25.20 -36.32
C LEU A 10 28.55 24.90 -34.81
N CYS A 11 27.99 25.77 -33.99
CA CYS A 11 27.91 25.56 -32.55
C CYS A 11 26.78 24.56 -32.24
N CYS A 12 27.10 23.26 -32.26
CA CYS A 12 26.20 22.20 -31.78
C CYS A 12 26.10 22.26 -30.26
N THR A 13 25.14 23.01 -29.74
CA THR A 13 24.71 22.92 -28.34
C THR A 13 24.04 21.57 -28.11
N VAL A 14 24.79 20.60 -27.57
CA VAL A 14 24.22 19.35 -27.06
C VAL A 14 23.41 19.70 -25.82
N CYS A 15 22.09 19.83 -25.98
CA CYS A 15 21.16 19.89 -24.86
C CYS A 15 21.12 18.52 -24.18
N ILE A 16 22.02 18.27 -23.25
CA ILE A 16 21.95 17.09 -22.38
C ILE A 16 20.70 17.25 -21.52
N SER A 17 19.61 16.62 -21.94
CA SER A 17 18.42 16.49 -21.10
C SER A 17 18.80 15.61 -19.93
N ILE A 18 19.00 16.23 -18.76
CA ILE A 18 19.21 15.52 -17.50
C ILE A 18 17.88 14.83 -17.17
N HIS A 19 17.66 13.64 -17.73
CA HIS A 19 16.58 12.78 -17.29
C HIS A 19 16.88 12.42 -15.84
N SER A 20 16.17 13.06 -14.90
CA SER A 20 16.16 12.64 -13.51
C SER A 20 15.77 11.16 -13.51
N ALA A 21 16.71 10.29 -13.13
CA ALA A 21 16.47 8.85 -13.11
C ALA A 21 15.22 8.58 -12.27
N SER A 22 14.21 7.96 -12.88
CA SER A 22 12.97 7.64 -12.18
C SER A 22 13.30 6.78 -10.96
N VAL A 23 12.89 7.24 -9.78
CA VAL A 23 13.07 6.47 -8.55
C VAL A 23 12.40 5.11 -8.74
N GLN A 24 13.15 4.02 -8.52
CA GLN A 24 12.65 2.65 -8.62
C GLN A 24 12.04 2.17 -7.30
N TRP A 25 11.06 1.26 -7.40
CA TRP A 25 10.51 0.53 -6.26
C TRP A 25 11.61 -0.36 -5.63
N PRO A 26 11.71 -0.45 -4.29
CA PRO A 26 12.67 -1.34 -3.63
C PRO A 26 12.55 -2.80 -4.10
N PHE A 27 13.68 -3.50 -4.15
CA PHE A 27 13.76 -4.92 -4.46
C PHE A 27 12.95 -5.77 -3.46
N GLY A 28 12.52 -6.95 -3.92
CA GLY A 28 11.74 -7.92 -3.16
C GLY A 28 10.25 -7.93 -3.51
N THR A 29 9.51 -8.82 -2.84
CA THR A 29 8.09 -9.06 -3.10
C THR A 29 7.29 -8.56 -1.91
N TYR A 30 6.36 -7.65 -2.16
CA TYR A 30 5.51 -7.04 -1.15
C TYR A 30 4.22 -6.57 -1.79
N THR A 31 3.20 -6.35 -0.96
CA THR A 31 1.86 -6.03 -1.42
C THR A 31 1.42 -4.68 -0.88
N LEU A 32 0.76 -3.90 -1.74
CA LEU A 32 0.08 -2.65 -1.41
C LEU A 32 -1.40 -2.76 -1.75
N VAL A 33 -2.24 -1.91 -1.14
CA VAL A 33 -3.65 -1.80 -1.54
C VAL A 33 -3.73 -1.11 -2.91
N LYS A 34 -4.60 -1.61 -3.78
CA LYS A 34 -4.81 -1.07 -5.13
C LYS A 34 -5.61 0.23 -5.07
N PRO A 35 -5.06 1.35 -5.58
CA PRO A 35 -5.83 2.57 -5.79
C PRO A 35 -6.68 2.48 -7.07
N LYS A 36 -7.68 3.35 -7.20
CA LYS A 36 -8.54 3.48 -8.39
C LYS A 36 -7.75 3.76 -9.67
N SER A 37 -6.56 4.37 -9.55
CA SER A 37 -5.63 4.60 -10.65
C SER A 37 -4.96 3.32 -11.19
N GLY A 38 -5.15 2.17 -10.54
CA GLY A 38 -4.54 0.90 -10.93
C GLY A 38 -3.18 0.64 -10.27
N CYS A 39 -2.63 -0.53 -10.56
CA CYS A 39 -1.31 -0.93 -10.06
C CYS A 39 -0.18 -0.32 -10.87
N PRO A 40 1.02 -0.11 -10.26
CA PRO A 40 2.19 0.26 -11.03
C PRO A 40 2.51 -0.77 -12.12
N PRO A 41 3.12 -0.37 -13.26
CA PRO A 41 3.38 -1.27 -14.37
C PRO A 41 4.17 -2.52 -13.98
N GLY A 42 3.71 -3.68 -14.46
CA GLY A 42 4.35 -4.98 -14.19
C GLY A 42 4.08 -5.58 -12.80
N TRP A 43 3.22 -4.96 -12.00
CA TRP A 43 2.77 -5.53 -10.73
C TRP A 43 1.62 -6.52 -10.96
N LEU A 44 1.58 -7.54 -10.12
CA LEU A 44 0.56 -8.58 -10.13
C LEU A 44 -0.64 -8.14 -9.30
N GLU A 45 -1.82 -8.65 -9.62
CA GLU A 45 -3.05 -8.29 -8.91
C GLU A 45 -3.65 -9.48 -8.16
N GLY A 46 -4.36 -9.16 -7.09
CA GLY A 46 -5.21 -10.09 -6.36
C GLY A 46 -6.31 -9.35 -5.62
N TRP A 47 -7.26 -10.09 -5.09
CA TRP A 47 -8.40 -9.53 -4.39
C TRP A 47 -8.93 -10.46 -3.31
N ARG A 48 -9.55 -9.87 -2.29
CA ARG A 48 -10.36 -10.60 -1.31
C ARG A 48 -11.71 -9.92 -1.15
N ARG A 49 -12.76 -10.72 -1.00
CA ARG A 49 -14.05 -10.34 -0.45
C ARG A 49 -14.07 -10.83 0.99
N GLN A 50 -14.31 -9.89 1.89
CA GLN A 50 -14.57 -10.10 3.30
C GLN A 50 -16.08 -9.91 3.51
N ASP A 51 -16.74 -10.98 3.94
CA ASP A 51 -18.15 -11.07 4.30
C ASP A 51 -18.26 -10.56 5.74
N ASN A 52 -18.73 -9.33 5.87
CA ASN A 52 -18.86 -8.65 7.17
C ASN A 52 -20.26 -8.90 7.74
N GLU A 53 -20.46 -8.57 9.01
CA GLU A 53 -21.69 -8.86 9.76
C GLU A 53 -22.98 -8.51 8.98
N ASN A 54 -23.92 -9.47 8.89
CA ASN A 54 -25.22 -9.31 8.24
C ASN A 54 -26.27 -8.52 9.05
N SER A 55 -26.06 -8.32 10.35
CA SER A 55 -27.02 -7.67 11.25
C SER A 55 -26.49 -6.34 11.81
N VAL A 56 -27.14 -5.22 11.52
CA VAL A 56 -26.77 -3.88 12.07
C VAL A 56 -25.35 -3.43 11.68
N ASN A 57 -24.85 -3.88 10.53
CA ASN A 57 -23.54 -3.54 9.97
C ASN A 57 -23.23 -2.02 9.96
N ARG A 58 -22.13 -1.63 10.63
CA ARG A 58 -21.61 -0.25 10.71
C ARG A 58 -20.28 -0.08 9.98
N ASN A 59 -20.05 -0.86 8.94
CA ASN A 59 -18.97 -0.68 7.99
C ASN A 59 -18.90 0.77 7.53
N CYS A 60 -17.69 1.33 7.55
CA CYS A 60 -17.49 2.74 7.21
C CYS A 60 -16.17 2.96 6.50
N ILE A 61 -16.18 3.83 5.49
CA ILE A 61 -15.01 4.19 4.71
C ILE A 61 -14.96 5.70 4.52
N SER A 62 -13.77 6.26 4.32
CA SER A 62 -13.63 7.69 4.02
C SER A 62 -14.44 8.11 2.80
N TYR A 63 -15.18 9.22 2.92
CA TYR A 63 -15.92 9.79 1.79
C TYR A 63 -14.96 10.18 0.65
N GLY A 64 -15.31 9.81 -0.59
CA GLY A 64 -14.48 10.09 -1.77
C GLY A 64 -13.10 9.42 -1.71
N HIS A 65 -13.00 8.25 -1.08
CA HIS A 65 -11.76 7.45 -1.03
C HIS A 65 -11.23 7.05 -2.42
N HIS A 66 -9.97 6.64 -2.46
CA HIS A 66 -9.31 6.20 -3.70
C HIS A 66 -9.05 4.70 -3.77
N PHE A 67 -9.57 3.89 -2.84
CA PHE A 67 -9.46 2.43 -2.93
C PHE A 67 -10.19 1.87 -4.15
N PHE A 68 -9.58 0.93 -4.86
CA PHE A 68 -10.25 0.11 -5.86
C PHE A 68 -10.88 -1.11 -5.19
N GLY A 69 -12.20 -1.27 -5.37
CA GLY A 69 -12.97 -2.31 -4.69
C GLY A 69 -14.45 -1.97 -4.58
N THR A 70 -15.18 -2.80 -3.84
CA THR A 70 -16.58 -2.56 -3.47
C THR A 70 -16.66 -2.43 -1.96
N PHE A 71 -17.28 -1.35 -1.48
CA PHE A 71 -17.35 -1.03 -0.06
C PHE A 71 -18.80 -0.70 0.28
N GLY A 72 -19.44 -1.59 1.04
CA GLY A 72 -20.83 -1.47 1.45
C GLY A 72 -21.08 -2.42 2.62
N HIS A 73 -22.03 -3.34 2.43
CA HIS A 73 -22.24 -4.44 3.36
C HIS A 73 -20.96 -5.28 3.52
N ASP A 74 -20.45 -5.79 2.41
CA ASP A 74 -19.20 -6.55 2.36
C ASP A 74 -18.08 -5.71 1.75
N PHE A 75 -16.85 -6.03 2.11
CA PHE A 75 -15.68 -5.36 1.57
C PHE A 75 -14.94 -6.25 0.59
N THR A 76 -14.89 -5.82 -0.67
CA THR A 76 -13.96 -6.40 -1.64
C THR A 76 -12.78 -5.46 -1.85
N PHE A 77 -11.61 -5.86 -1.39
CA PHE A 77 -10.37 -5.15 -1.61
C PHE A 77 -9.54 -5.78 -2.71
N TYR A 78 -8.82 -4.93 -3.45
CA TYR A 78 -7.84 -5.34 -4.43
C TYR A 78 -6.42 -4.93 -4.01
N TYR A 79 -5.45 -5.68 -4.51
CA TYR A 79 -4.05 -5.56 -4.16
C TYR A 79 -3.16 -5.46 -5.38
N CYS A 80 -2.05 -4.76 -5.20
CA CYS A 80 -0.93 -4.73 -6.12
C CYS A 80 0.26 -5.40 -5.44
N THR A 81 0.78 -6.47 -6.02
CA THR A 81 1.98 -7.16 -5.55
C THR A 81 3.14 -6.93 -6.51
N ARG A 82 4.25 -6.40 -5.98
CA ARG A 82 5.47 -6.23 -6.77
C ARG A 82 6.04 -7.60 -7.12
N ASN A 83 6.24 -7.86 -8.41
CA ASN A 83 6.80 -9.13 -8.88
C ASN A 83 8.25 -9.34 -8.38
N ALA A 84 8.50 -10.51 -7.81
CA ALA A 84 9.80 -10.94 -7.30
C ALA A 84 10.91 -10.93 -8.37
N HIS A 85 10.54 -11.23 -9.61
CA HIS A 85 11.47 -11.35 -10.74
C HIS A 85 11.86 -9.99 -11.35
N THR A 86 11.17 -8.91 -10.98
CA THR A 86 11.51 -7.57 -11.47
C THR A 86 12.76 -7.07 -10.75
N LEU A 87 13.83 -6.85 -11.52
CA LEU A 87 15.08 -6.27 -11.02
C LEU A 87 14.85 -4.84 -10.52
N SER A 88 15.60 -4.45 -9.49
CA SER A 88 15.66 -3.07 -9.01
C SER A 88 17.05 -2.81 -8.45
N SER A 89 17.65 -1.68 -8.83
CA SER A 89 18.92 -1.23 -8.25
C SER A 89 18.74 -0.75 -6.80
N ARG A 90 17.50 -0.47 -6.40
CA ARG A 90 17.18 -0.05 -5.04
C ARG A 90 16.93 -1.26 -4.15
N LYS A 91 17.88 -1.56 -3.26
CA LYS A 91 17.78 -2.75 -2.40
C LYS A 91 16.78 -2.62 -1.25
N TYR A 92 16.63 -1.42 -0.67
CA TYR A 92 15.89 -1.24 0.58
C TYR A 92 14.79 -0.19 0.47
N TRP A 93 13.73 -0.43 1.23
CA TRP A 93 12.74 0.60 1.55
C TRP A 93 13.39 1.71 2.38
N PRO A 94 13.03 2.98 2.15
CA PRO A 94 13.54 4.10 2.93
C PRO A 94 13.07 4.02 4.40
N ALA A 95 13.94 4.43 5.34
CA ALA A 95 13.57 4.58 6.74
C ALA A 95 12.41 5.57 6.92
N GLY A 96 11.55 5.32 7.90
CA GLY A 96 10.36 6.13 8.11
C GLY A 96 9.38 5.51 9.09
N ASN A 97 8.13 5.99 9.05
CA ASN A 97 7.04 5.54 9.91
C ASN A 97 5.79 5.13 9.12
N TYR A 98 5.71 3.87 8.73
CA TYR A 98 4.62 3.34 7.90
C TYR A 98 4.61 1.81 7.88
N CYS A 99 3.50 1.25 7.43
CA CYS A 99 3.35 -0.18 7.17
C CYS A 99 2.99 -0.48 5.71
N ILE A 100 3.27 -1.72 5.31
CA ILE A 100 2.84 -2.35 4.05
C ILE A 100 2.25 -3.73 4.35
N LEU A 101 1.52 -4.30 3.39
CA LEU A 101 1.04 -5.66 3.52
C LEU A 101 2.18 -6.64 3.23
N ARG A 102 2.37 -7.60 4.12
CA ARG A 102 3.39 -8.65 3.95
C ARG A 102 2.93 -9.58 2.83
N HIS A 103 3.84 -10.05 1.97
CA HIS A 103 3.47 -10.97 0.88
C HIS A 103 3.98 -12.41 1.11
N SER A 104 5.09 -12.58 1.82
CA SER A 104 5.77 -13.88 1.98
C SER A 104 6.01 -14.24 3.45
N GLY A 105 6.93 -15.17 3.70
CA GLY A 105 7.42 -15.60 5.03
C GLY A 105 8.18 -14.53 5.83
N THR A 106 8.68 -13.46 5.19
CA THR A 106 9.56 -12.48 5.84
C THR A 106 9.21 -11.05 5.46
N CYS A 107 9.48 -10.12 6.39
CA CYS A 107 9.35 -8.70 6.10
C CYS A 107 10.59 -8.17 5.38
N PRO A 108 10.45 -7.12 4.54
CA PRO A 108 11.61 -6.42 4.00
C PRO A 108 12.51 -5.88 5.11
N ILE A 109 13.80 -5.73 4.81
CA ILE A 109 14.80 -5.24 5.78
C ILE A 109 14.37 -3.90 6.37
N GLY A 110 14.44 -3.81 7.70
CA GLY A 110 14.03 -2.65 8.50
C GLY A 110 12.57 -2.72 9.01
N PHE A 111 11.73 -3.59 8.45
CA PHE A 111 10.37 -3.79 8.94
C PHE A 111 10.28 -4.91 9.96
N LYS A 112 9.33 -4.78 10.87
CA LYS A 112 8.93 -5.78 11.85
C LYS A 112 7.56 -6.35 11.52
N TYR A 113 7.36 -7.61 11.87
CA TYR A 113 6.13 -8.35 11.61
C TYR A 113 5.05 -8.08 12.65
N GLY A 114 3.80 -8.09 12.20
CA GLY A 114 2.59 -8.26 13.01
C GLY A 114 1.43 -8.71 12.14
N TYR A 115 0.28 -8.93 12.76
CA TYR A 115 -0.96 -9.27 12.06
C TYR A 115 -2.15 -8.57 12.69
N VAL A 116 -3.21 -8.49 11.90
CA VAL A 116 -4.56 -8.16 12.37
C VAL A 116 -5.49 -9.27 11.87
N HIS A 117 -6.40 -9.68 12.74
CA HIS A 117 -7.35 -10.74 12.51
C HIS A 117 -8.76 -10.21 12.78
N TRP A 118 -9.63 -10.50 11.82
CA TRP A 118 -11.04 -10.24 11.80
C TRP A 118 -11.75 -11.59 11.95
N ASP A 119 -12.57 -11.71 12.99
CA ASP A 119 -13.50 -12.82 13.18
C ASP A 119 -14.74 -12.49 12.34
N ASP A 120 -14.70 -12.91 11.06
CA ASP A 120 -15.74 -12.63 10.09
C ASP A 120 -17.00 -13.48 10.38
N GLU A 121 -18.12 -13.21 9.70
CA GLU A 121 -19.41 -13.85 10.02
C GLU A 121 -19.36 -15.39 9.96
N ASP A 122 -19.85 -16.03 11.02
CA ASP A 122 -19.82 -17.49 11.16
C ASP A 122 -20.92 -18.20 10.36
N ASN A 123 -22.03 -17.52 10.05
CA ASN A 123 -23.20 -18.08 9.39
C ASN A 123 -23.23 -17.73 7.89
N LYS A 124 -23.28 -18.74 7.01
CA LYS A 124 -23.32 -18.56 5.54
C LYS A 124 -22.17 -17.72 4.94
N ASN A 125 -21.02 -17.75 5.60
CA ASN A 125 -19.81 -17.05 5.20
C ASN A 125 -19.51 -17.20 3.70
N SER A 126 -19.42 -16.05 3.04
CA SER A 126 -19.20 -15.89 1.62
C SER A 126 -17.85 -15.23 1.31
N ASN A 127 -16.87 -15.35 2.22
CA ASN A 127 -15.48 -14.99 1.95
C ASN A 127 -14.98 -15.69 0.69
N ARG A 128 -14.31 -14.90 -0.16
CA ARG A 128 -13.73 -15.36 -1.42
C ARG A 128 -12.46 -14.57 -1.70
N HIS A 129 -11.52 -15.18 -2.40
CA HIS A 129 -10.30 -14.50 -2.80
C HIS A 129 -9.73 -15.08 -4.09
N GLY A 130 -8.86 -14.31 -4.75
CA GLY A 130 -8.21 -14.75 -5.98
C GLY A 130 -6.97 -13.93 -6.32
N GLY A 131 -6.17 -14.44 -7.25
CA GLY A 131 -4.93 -13.81 -7.70
C GLY A 131 -3.82 -13.84 -6.64
N ILE A 132 -2.98 -12.81 -6.64
CA ILE A 132 -1.79 -12.70 -5.80
C ILE A 132 -2.07 -11.83 -4.57
N LEU A 133 -2.01 -12.42 -3.38
CA LEU A 133 -2.47 -11.82 -2.13
C LEU A 133 -1.32 -11.47 -1.18
N PRO A 134 -1.52 -10.56 -0.23
CA PRO A 134 -0.65 -10.52 0.95
C PRO A 134 -0.73 -11.85 1.72
N SER A 135 0.28 -12.15 2.54
CA SER A 135 0.23 -13.33 3.40
C SER A 135 -0.79 -13.14 4.51
N GLY A 136 -1.51 -14.21 4.81
CA GLY A 136 -2.69 -14.16 5.67
C GLY A 136 -3.56 -15.41 5.54
N SER A 137 -4.75 -15.34 6.14
CA SER A 137 -5.85 -16.28 5.96
C SER A 137 -7.04 -15.50 5.39
N PHE A 138 -7.75 -16.09 4.44
CA PHE A 138 -8.89 -15.47 3.73
C PHE A 138 -10.05 -16.47 3.55
N GLY A 139 -10.09 -17.48 4.42
CA GLY A 139 -11.05 -18.58 4.36
C GLY A 139 -12.28 -18.25 5.18
N LYS A 140 -12.49 -18.97 6.28
CA LYS A 140 -13.55 -18.68 7.24
C LYS A 140 -13.38 -17.26 7.80
N ASP A 141 -12.23 -16.98 8.39
CA ASP A 141 -11.94 -15.67 8.96
C ASP A 141 -10.84 -14.99 8.14
N THR A 142 -10.75 -13.66 8.27
CA THR A 142 -9.72 -12.87 7.64
C THR A 142 -8.57 -12.61 8.61
N SER A 143 -7.34 -12.90 8.20
CA SER A 143 -6.14 -12.48 8.89
C SER A 143 -5.15 -11.95 7.87
N ILE A 144 -4.54 -10.80 8.17
CA ILE A 144 -3.59 -10.15 7.26
C ILE A 144 -2.32 -9.87 8.02
N ASN A 145 -1.21 -10.29 7.41
CA ASN A 145 0.10 -10.00 7.92
C ASN A 145 0.62 -8.67 7.40
N TYR A 146 1.24 -7.92 8.29
CA TYR A 146 1.81 -6.61 8.01
C TYR A 146 3.31 -6.60 8.28
N CYS A 147 3.96 -5.67 7.59
CA CYS A 147 5.33 -5.27 7.85
C CYS A 147 5.32 -3.78 8.14
N CYS A 148 5.75 -3.40 9.35
CA CYS A 148 5.75 -2.01 9.82
C CYS A 148 7.16 -1.56 10.24
N ARG A 149 7.50 -0.28 10.03
CA ARG A 149 8.76 0.33 10.49
C ARG A 149 8.51 1.71 11.10
N LYS A 150 9.37 2.13 12.02
CA LYS A 150 9.34 3.42 12.72
C LYS A 150 10.74 3.97 13.01
N ASP A 151 11.65 3.76 12.07
CA ASP A 151 13.09 4.00 12.20
C ASP A 151 13.55 5.36 11.62
N ASP A 152 12.61 6.24 11.27
CA ASP A 152 12.85 7.66 10.98
C ASP A 152 11.54 8.46 11.21
N PRO A 153 11.58 9.77 11.49
CA PRO A 153 10.38 10.59 11.67
C PRO A 153 9.56 10.73 10.37
N PHE A 154 8.23 10.79 10.52
CA PHE A 154 7.29 10.87 9.39
C PHE A 154 7.45 12.12 8.52
N TYR A 155 7.94 13.23 9.07
CA TYR A 155 8.09 14.50 8.34
C TYR A 155 9.35 14.53 7.46
N LYS A 156 10.28 13.57 7.63
CA LYS A 156 11.43 13.44 6.74
C LYS A 156 10.98 12.72 5.47
N ALA A 157 10.82 13.49 4.39
CA ALA A 157 10.25 12.97 3.15
C ALA A 157 11.06 11.80 2.57
N ILE A 158 10.40 10.66 2.36
CA ILE A 158 10.99 9.50 1.71
C ILE A 158 10.88 9.63 0.19
N LYS A 159 11.87 9.11 -0.52
CA LYS A 159 11.81 8.98 -1.98
C LYS A 159 11.18 7.64 -2.33
N LEU A 160 10.03 7.63 -3.00
CA LEU A 160 9.42 6.45 -3.64
C LEU A 160 9.06 6.83 -5.10
N PRO A 161 8.77 5.85 -5.97
CA PRO A 161 8.30 6.15 -7.31
C PRO A 161 7.00 6.95 -7.27
N THR A 162 6.91 7.97 -8.10
CA THR A 162 5.81 8.96 -8.09
C THR A 162 4.98 8.95 -9.37
N SER A 163 5.27 8.02 -10.29
CA SER A 163 4.56 7.91 -11.57
C SER A 163 3.14 7.38 -11.42
N HIS A 164 2.82 6.70 -10.33
CA HIS A 164 1.50 6.12 -10.06
C HIS A 164 1.13 6.39 -8.59
N PRO A 165 -0.14 6.74 -8.31
CA PRO A 165 -0.62 6.79 -6.94
C PRO A 165 -0.48 5.44 -6.23
N PHE A 166 -0.33 5.48 -4.90
CA PHE A 166 -0.22 4.27 -4.08
C PHE A 166 -0.67 4.51 -2.65
N TYR A 167 -0.86 3.41 -1.92
CA TYR A 167 -1.16 3.44 -0.49
C TYR A 167 0.01 2.94 0.34
N LEU A 168 0.24 3.60 1.49
CA LEU A 168 0.89 3.01 2.65
C LEU A 168 -0.12 3.00 3.81
N LEU A 169 0.09 2.15 4.81
CA LEU A 169 -0.74 2.19 6.01
C LEU A 169 -0.05 3.01 7.09
N ARG A 170 -0.85 3.81 7.80
CA ARG A 170 -0.38 4.65 8.91
C ARG A 170 0.02 3.76 10.08
N PHE A 171 1.09 4.09 10.79
CA PHE A 171 1.63 3.24 11.86
C PHE A 171 1.58 3.86 13.26
N THR A 172 2.49 4.78 13.63
CA THR A 172 2.46 5.42 14.96
C THR A 172 2.47 6.95 14.92
N SER A 173 2.50 7.54 13.73
CA SER A 173 2.56 8.97 13.46
C SER A 173 1.48 9.36 12.46
N PRO A 174 1.31 10.65 12.10
CA PRO A 174 0.67 11.03 10.83
C PRO A 174 1.34 10.33 9.63
N CYS A 175 0.72 10.43 8.46
CA CYS A 175 1.29 9.84 7.25
C CYS A 175 2.74 10.26 6.97
N GLN A 176 3.55 9.28 6.60
CA GLN A 176 4.92 9.47 6.14
C GLN A 176 4.94 10.40 4.92
N MET A 177 5.67 11.52 4.98
CA MET A 177 5.84 12.38 3.82
C MET A 177 6.58 11.65 2.71
N VAL A 178 6.10 11.75 1.48
CA VAL A 178 6.74 11.23 0.26
C VAL A 178 7.13 12.39 -0.63
N GLN A 179 8.40 12.48 -1.01
CA GLN A 179 8.90 13.59 -1.80
C GLN A 179 8.19 13.67 -3.16
N GLY A 180 7.57 14.81 -3.44
CA GLY A 180 6.91 15.09 -4.71
C GLY A 180 5.55 14.39 -4.89
N MET A 181 4.87 14.06 -3.77
CA MET A 181 3.50 13.56 -3.73
C MET A 181 2.71 14.30 -2.64
N TYR A 182 1.44 14.59 -2.90
CA TYR A 182 0.47 14.94 -1.87
C TYR A 182 0.03 13.68 -1.13
N VAL A 183 -0.39 13.83 0.13
CA VAL A 183 -0.93 12.74 0.93
C VAL A 183 -2.32 13.06 1.44
N ARG A 184 -3.23 12.09 1.33
CA ARG A 184 -4.57 12.14 1.91
C ARG A 184 -4.74 10.97 2.89
N GLU A 185 -5.09 11.29 4.13
CA GLU A 185 -5.48 10.29 5.12
C GLU A 185 -6.86 9.74 4.80
N GLU A 186 -6.95 8.41 4.77
CA GLU A 186 -8.19 7.66 4.54
C GLU A 186 -8.29 6.54 5.57
N TYR A 187 -9.49 6.00 5.77
CA TYR A 187 -9.72 4.90 6.71
C TYR A 187 -10.74 3.92 6.16
N VAL A 188 -10.64 2.69 6.63
CA VAL A 188 -11.68 1.66 6.52
C VAL A 188 -11.93 1.11 7.92
N LYS A 189 -13.18 1.14 8.33
CA LYS A 189 -13.70 0.53 9.56
C LYS A 189 -14.53 -0.66 9.14
N SER A 190 -14.12 -1.85 9.56
CA SER A 190 -14.93 -3.06 9.49
C SER A 190 -15.71 -3.22 10.79
N ASP A 191 -16.99 -3.49 10.65
CA ASP A 191 -17.87 -4.02 11.68
C ASP A 191 -17.94 -5.53 11.43
N ASP A 192 -17.40 -6.30 12.37
CA ASP A 192 -17.29 -7.75 12.27
C ASP A 192 -18.29 -8.39 13.25
N GLU A 193 -18.17 -9.69 13.55
CA GLU A 193 -19.16 -10.42 14.36
C GLU A 193 -19.45 -9.73 15.71
N ASP A 194 -20.73 -9.52 16.05
CA ASP A 194 -21.16 -8.89 17.32
C ASP A 194 -21.20 -9.90 18.49
N THR A 195 -21.22 -11.20 18.21
CA THR A 195 -21.31 -12.27 19.22
C THR A 195 -20.03 -13.11 19.30
N ASN A 196 -19.44 -13.25 20.49
CA ASN A 196 -18.18 -13.99 20.70
C ASN A 196 -16.97 -13.52 19.86
N ASN A 197 -17.00 -12.26 19.37
CA ASN A 197 -15.96 -11.64 18.54
C ASN A 197 -14.53 -11.92 19.04
N ARG A 198 -13.73 -12.58 18.20
CA ARG A 198 -12.31 -12.90 18.45
C ARG A 198 -11.33 -12.06 17.65
N ASN A 199 -11.74 -10.86 17.22
CA ASN A 199 -10.87 -9.85 16.62
C ASN A 199 -9.60 -9.70 17.45
N SER A 200 -8.44 -9.84 16.80
CA SER A 200 -7.16 -9.81 17.50
C SER A 200 -6.07 -9.16 16.65
N ALA A 201 -5.06 -8.63 17.32
CA ALA A 201 -3.89 -8.07 16.68
C ALA A 201 -2.67 -8.33 17.55
N SER A 202 -1.54 -8.67 16.93
CA SER A 202 -0.30 -8.94 17.66
C SER A 202 0.94 -8.58 16.82
N GLY A 203 2.07 -8.39 17.50
CA GLY A 203 3.31 -7.91 16.89
C GLY A 203 3.23 -6.43 16.53
N VAL A 204 3.73 -6.08 15.33
CA VAL A 204 3.77 -4.69 14.83
C VAL A 204 2.81 -4.54 13.65
N TYR A 205 1.72 -3.80 13.86
CA TYR A 205 0.61 -3.67 12.93
C TYR A 205 0.18 -2.20 12.74
N PRO A 206 -0.58 -1.87 11.68
CA PRO A 206 -1.01 -0.50 11.38
C PRO A 206 -1.89 0.12 12.46
N MET A 207 -1.93 1.45 12.49
CA MET A 207 -2.71 2.23 13.44
C MET A 207 -4.21 1.92 13.34
N GLY A 208 -4.84 1.82 14.50
CA GLY A 208 -6.30 1.73 14.64
C GLY A 208 -6.85 0.31 14.67
N ALA A 209 -6.03 -0.71 14.40
CA ALA A 209 -6.34 -2.07 14.82
C ALA A 209 -6.30 -2.20 16.34
N LYS A 210 -7.32 -2.83 16.92
CA LYS A 210 -7.43 -3.13 18.35
C LYS A 210 -8.09 -4.51 18.50
N ALA A 211 -7.66 -5.27 19.49
CA ALA A 211 -8.28 -6.55 19.80
C ALA A 211 -9.65 -6.34 20.47
N GLY A 212 -10.62 -7.22 20.16
CA GLY A 212 -11.95 -7.25 20.78
C GLY A 212 -12.87 -6.08 20.42
N SER A 213 -12.61 -5.35 19.34
CA SER A 213 -13.48 -4.29 18.83
C SER A 213 -13.42 -4.21 17.30
N ASP A 214 -14.35 -3.46 16.71
CA ASP A 214 -14.35 -3.06 15.31
C ASP A 214 -12.97 -2.56 14.88
N VAL A 215 -12.47 -3.08 13.76
CA VAL A 215 -11.13 -2.74 13.30
C VAL A 215 -11.20 -1.53 12.38
N ARG A 216 -10.55 -0.43 12.79
CA ARG A 216 -10.43 0.78 11.96
C ARG A 216 -9.00 1.00 11.51
N LEU A 217 -8.65 0.54 10.32
CA LEU A 217 -7.32 0.78 9.76
C LEU A 217 -7.23 2.16 9.10
N LEU A 218 -6.09 2.81 9.30
CA LEU A 218 -5.75 4.10 8.71
C LEU A 218 -4.75 3.96 7.56
N TYR A 219 -5.02 4.63 6.46
CA TYR A 219 -4.30 4.58 5.20
C TYR A 219 -3.85 5.97 4.77
N CYS A 220 -2.78 5.99 3.98
CA CYS A 220 -2.21 7.19 3.39
C CYS A 220 -2.22 7.01 1.87
N HIS A 221 -3.11 7.71 1.18
CA HIS A 221 -3.13 7.75 -0.28
C HIS A 221 -2.15 8.82 -0.77
N TYR A 222 -1.19 8.43 -1.60
CA TYR A 222 -0.22 9.34 -2.18
C TYR A 222 -0.50 9.54 -3.67
N SER A 223 -0.59 10.79 -4.13
CA SER A 223 -0.80 11.14 -5.53
C SER A 223 -0.11 12.45 -5.89
N ARG A 224 0.03 12.74 -7.18
CA ARG A 224 0.43 14.06 -7.70
C ARG A 224 -0.77 14.88 -8.09
#